data_AF-A0A522M4E0-F1
#
_entry.id   AF-A0A522M4E0-F1
#
_cell.length_a   1.000
_cell.length_b   1.000
_cell.length_c   1.000
_cell.angle_alpha   90.00
_cell.angle_beta   90.00
_cell.angle_gamma   90.00
#
_symmetry.space_group_name_H-M   'P 1'
#
loop_
_entity.id
_entity.type
_entity.pdbx_description
1 polymer ?
#
loop_
_entity_poly.entity_id
_entity_poly.type
_entity_poly.pdbx_seq_one_letter_code
_entity_poly.pdbx_strand_id
1 'polypeptide(L)'
;MPSPDPVGELVLLARAAADAGLDWQARLRQEWLPRTVATTPRTALEAAVAEWSDEAPDAGGGLGGRLETAVVAAMAEQGYD
;
A
#
# COMPACT_ATOMS: atom_id res chain seq x y z
N MET A 1 -7.10 -16.32 12.97
CA MET A 1 -5.87 -15.51 12.80
C MET A 1 -6.32 -14.16 12.25
N PRO A 2 -5.78 -13.03 12.71
CA PRO A 2 -6.05 -11.77 12.01
C PRO A 2 -5.64 -11.96 10.55
N SER A 3 -6.50 -11.54 9.62
CA SER A 3 -6.14 -11.52 8.21
C SER A 3 -4.88 -10.66 8.05
N PRO A 4 -3.90 -11.06 7.21
CA PRO A 4 -2.76 -10.19 6.92
C PRO A 4 -3.30 -8.89 6.32
N ASP A 5 -2.86 -7.75 6.85
CA ASP A 5 -3.18 -6.41 6.34
C ASP A 5 -2.03 -5.94 5.43
N PRO A 6 -2.08 -6.24 4.12
CA PRO A 6 -1.02 -5.88 3.19
C PRO A 6 -0.81 -4.36 3.05
N VAL A 7 -1.84 -3.53 3.28
CA VAL A 7 -1.68 -2.07 3.19
C VAL A 7 -0.91 -1.57 4.41
N GLY A 8 -1.30 -1.99 5.62
CA GLY A 8 -0.57 -1.67 6.85
C GLY A 8 0.89 -2.11 6.81
N GLU A 9 1.19 -3.29 6.28
CA GLU A 9 2.57 -3.76 6.09
C GLU A 9 3.38 -2.87 5.14
N LEU A 10 2.78 -2.45 4.02
CA LEU A 10 3.44 -1.56 3.06
C LEU A 10 3.69 -0.17 3.65
N VAL A 11 2.75 0.36 4.45
CA VAL A 11 2.93 1.63 5.18
C VAL A 11 4.09 1.53 6.17
N LEU A 12 4.20 0.43 6.92
CA LEU A 12 5.31 0.21 7.84
C LEU A 12 6.68 0.16 7.13
N LEU A 13 6.75 -0.51 5.97
CA LEU A 13 7.96 -0.55 5.14
C LEU A 13 8.33 0.82 4.59
N ALA A 14 7.34 1.56 4.05
CA ALA A 14 7.54 2.89 3.50
C ALA A 14 8.04 3.86 4.57
N ARG A 15 7.44 3.82 5.77
CA ARG A 15 7.86 4.60 6.92
C ARG A 15 9.30 4.29 7.33
N ALA A 16 9.64 3.01 7.49
CA ALA A 16 10.98 2.60 7.88
C ALA A 16 12.04 3.06 6.86
N ALA A 17 11.72 3.04 5.56
CA ALA A 17 12.59 3.55 4.52
C ALA A 17 12.73 5.08 4.55
N ALA A 18 11.63 5.81 4.74
CA ALA A 18 11.63 7.26 4.86
C ALA A 18 12.45 7.73 6.08
N ASP A 19 12.26 7.07 7.23
CA ASP A 19 13.01 7.32 8.46
C ASP A 19 14.52 7.05 8.29
N ALA A 20 14.88 6.15 7.37
CA ALA A 20 16.27 5.86 6.99
C ALA A 20 16.82 6.80 5.90
N GLY A 21 16.05 7.78 5.43
CA GLY A 21 16.43 8.69 4.34
C GLY A 21 16.45 8.04 2.95
N LEU A 22 15.74 6.94 2.77
CA LEU A 22 15.63 6.23 1.49
C LEU A 22 14.39 6.70 0.72
N ASP A 23 14.46 6.57 -0.62
CA ASP A 23 13.32 6.83 -1.50
C ASP A 23 12.28 5.71 -1.37
N TRP A 24 11.38 5.89 -0.41
CA TRP A 24 10.32 4.94 -0.10
C TRP A 24 9.31 4.80 -1.25
N GLN A 25 9.04 5.88 -2.01
CA GLN A 25 8.10 5.84 -3.13
C GLN A 25 8.65 4.99 -4.29
N ALA A 26 9.93 5.16 -4.64
CA ALA A 26 10.56 4.34 -5.67
C ALA A 26 10.55 2.86 -5.28
N ARG A 27 10.88 2.54 -4.02
CA ARG A 27 10.85 1.16 -3.52
C ARG A 27 9.45 0.57 -3.48
N LEU A 28 8.46 1.35 -3.05
CA LEU A 28 7.06 0.95 -3.06
C LEU A 28 6.62 0.53 -4.47
N ARG A 29 6.85 1.39 -5.47
CA ARG A 29 6.43 1.16 -6.86
C ARG A 29 7.18 0.02 -7.55
N GLN A 30 8.51 -0.04 -7.35
CA GLN A 30 9.37 -0.94 -8.13
C GLN A 30 9.55 -2.32 -7.49
N GLU A 31 9.42 -2.43 -6.16
CA GLU A 31 9.78 -3.64 -5.43
C GLU A 31 8.61 -4.18 -4.61
N TRP A 32 8.06 -3.39 -3.70
CA TRP A 32 7.13 -3.91 -2.69
C TRP A 32 5.73 -4.15 -3.23
N LEU A 33 5.13 -3.21 -3.98
CA LEU A 33 3.81 -3.41 -4.58
C LEU A 33 3.78 -4.61 -5.54
N PRO A 34 4.71 -4.77 -6.50
CA PRO A 34 4.73 -5.94 -7.37
C PRO A 34 4.85 -7.25 -6.58
N ARG A 35 5.70 -7.27 -5.54
CA ARG A 35 5.86 -8.44 -4.68
C ARG A 35 4.57 -8.77 -3.94
N THR A 36 3.96 -7.80 -3.27
CA THR A 36 2.72 -7.97 -2.51
C THR A 36 1.57 -8.43 -3.41
N VAL A 37 1.44 -7.87 -4.61
CA VAL A 37 0.44 -8.31 -5.60
C VAL A 37 0.69 -9.76 -6.05
N ALA A 38 1.95 -10.17 -6.18
CA ALA A 38 2.31 -11.53 -6.61
C ALA A 38 2.16 -12.58 -5.50
N THR A 39 2.38 -12.23 -4.24
CA THR A 39 2.43 -13.19 -3.12
C THR A 39 1.18 -13.23 -2.26
N THR A 40 0.32 -12.21 -2.35
CA THR A 40 -0.88 -12.09 -1.51
C THR A 40 -2.13 -12.47 -2.29
N PRO A 41 -3.06 -13.25 -1.71
CA PRO A 41 -4.33 -13.57 -2.35
C PRO A 41 -5.09 -12.30 -2.75
N ARG A 42 -5.61 -12.28 -3.98
CA ARG A 42 -6.33 -11.12 -4.53
C ARG A 42 -7.47 -10.63 -3.62
N THR A 43 -8.23 -11.55 -3.04
CA THR A 43 -9.35 -11.23 -2.13
C THR A 43 -8.88 -10.53 -0.85
N ALA A 44 -7.68 -10.85 -0.35
CA ALA A 44 -7.11 -10.17 0.82
C ALA A 44 -6.64 -8.75 0.46
N LEU A 45 -6.07 -8.57 -0.74
CA LEU A 45 -5.70 -7.25 -1.24
C LEU A 45 -6.93 -6.36 -1.47
N GLU A 46 -8.00 -6.91 -2.05
CA GLU A 46 -9.25 -6.18 -2.26
C GLU A 46 -9.92 -5.80 -0.93
N ALA A 47 -9.90 -6.70 0.07
CA ALA A 47 -10.40 -6.41 1.40
C ALA A 47 -9.59 -5.30 2.10
N ALA A 48 -8.26 -5.36 2.03
CA ALA A 48 -7.40 -4.35 2.62
C ALA A 48 -7.57 -2.97 1.95
N VAL A 49 -7.69 -2.92 0.62
CA VAL A 49 -7.99 -1.66 -0.08
C VAL A 49 -9.33 -1.09 0.38
N ALA A 50 -10.36 -1.92 0.55
CA ALA A 50 -11.68 -1.47 1.00
C ALA A 50 -11.70 -1.00 2.47
N GLU A 51 -10.82 -1.53 3.31
CA GLU A 51 -10.66 -1.10 4.70
C GLU A 51 -9.93 0.24 4.82
N TRP A 52 -8.90 0.45 3.98
CA TRP A 52 -8.06 1.65 4.02
C TRP A 52 -8.53 2.79 3.11
N SER A 53 -9.41 2.53 2.15
CA SER A 53 -9.95 3.55 1.26
C SER A 53 -11.38 3.92 1.65
N ASP A 54 -11.58 5.15 2.14
CA ASP A 54 -12.92 5.75 2.32
C ASP A 54 -13.62 6.01 0.97
N GLU A 55 -12.84 6.15 -0.12
CA GLU A 55 -13.36 6.37 -1.47
C GLU A 55 -13.64 5.06 -2.21
N ALA A 56 -14.82 5.00 -2.84
CA ALA A 56 -15.20 3.87 -3.67
C ALA A 56 -14.13 3.64 -4.75
N PRO A 57 -13.69 2.39 -4.97
CA PRO A 57 -12.62 2.08 -5.91
C PRO A 57 -12.94 2.64 -7.29
N ASP A 58 -12.08 3.53 -7.80
CA ASP A 58 -12.20 4.05 -9.16
C ASP A 58 -12.16 2.88 -10.15
N ALA A 59 -13.26 2.68 -10.89
CA ALA A 59 -13.53 1.46 -11.65
C ALA A 59 -12.49 1.18 -12.76
N GLY A 60 -11.65 2.17 -13.11
CA GLY A 60 -10.54 2.03 -14.07
C GLY A 60 -9.17 1.75 -13.47
N GLY A 61 -8.96 1.96 -12.16
CA GLY A 61 -7.68 1.76 -11.50
C GLY A 61 -7.41 0.28 -11.21
N GLY A 62 -6.31 -0.27 -11.74
CA GLY A 62 -5.86 -1.61 -11.37
C GLY A 62 -5.57 -1.73 -9.87
N LEU A 63 -5.69 -2.95 -9.31
CA LEU A 63 -5.52 -3.22 -7.88
C LEU A 63 -4.19 -2.67 -7.31
N GLY A 64 -3.11 -2.76 -8.08
CA GLY A 64 -1.80 -2.19 -7.70
C GLY A 64 -1.82 -0.68 -7.53
N GLY A 65 -2.54 0.05 -8.40
CA GLY A 65 -2.68 1.50 -8.27
C GLY A 65 -3.50 1.91 -7.05
N ARG A 66 -4.56 1.15 -6.72
CA ARG A 66 -5.36 1.41 -5.52
C ARG A 66 -4.57 1.15 -4.23
N LEU A 67 -3.78 0.08 -4.20
CA LEU A 67 -2.86 -0.19 -3.10
C LEU A 67 -1.81 0.93 -2.97
N GLU A 68 -1.25 1.39 -4.08
CA GLU A 68 -0.32 2.53 -4.07
C GLU A 68 -0.96 3.78 -3.48
N THR A 69 -2.16 4.15 -3.96
CA THR A 69 -2.89 5.32 -3.47
C THR A 69 -3.16 5.24 -1.97
N ALA A 70 -3.60 4.08 -1.46
CA ALA A 70 -3.85 3.88 -0.04
C ALA A 70 -2.59 4.07 0.81
N VAL A 71 -1.46 3.50 0.37
CA VAL A 71 -0.16 3.65 1.07
C VAL A 71 0.33 5.10 1.02
N VAL A 72 0.26 5.75 -0.14
CA VAL A 72 0.70 7.15 -0.31
C VAL A 72 -0.16 8.10 0.54
N ALA A 73 -1.49 7.90 0.57
CA ALA A 73 -2.38 8.69 1.41
C ALA A 73 -2.02 8.52 2.91
N ALA A 74 -1.85 7.28 3.37
CA ALA A 74 -1.47 6.99 4.76
C ALA A 74 -0.09 7.54 5.13
N MET A 75 0.86 7.58 4.21
CA MET A 75 2.17 8.20 4.41
C MET A 75 2.06 9.72 4.50
N ALA A 76 1.25 10.35 3.65
CA ALA A 76 1.01 11.79 3.65
C ALA A 76 0.31 12.26 4.94
N GLU A 77 -0.66 11.52 5.46
CA GLU A 77 -1.29 11.80 6.76
C GLU A 77 -0.29 11.75 7.93
N GLN A 78 0.78 10.97 7.79
CA GLN A 78 1.88 10.90 8.76
C GLN A 78 2.97 11.95 8.53
N GLY A 79 2.82 12.82 7.52
CA GLY A 79 3.76 13.90 7.21
C GLY A 79 4.95 13.50 6.35
N TYR A 80 4.87 12.37 5.65
CA TYR A 80 5.87 11.97 4.65
C TYR A 80 5.42 12.41 3.24
N ASP A 81 6.24 13.23 2.58
CA ASP A 81 6.08 13.65 1.18
C ASP A 81 6.70 12.65 0.18
#